data_AF-A0A353F9C8-F1
#
_entry.id   AF-A0A353F9C8-F1
#
_cell.length_a   1.000
_cell.length_b   1.000
_cell.length_c   1.000
_cell.angle_alpha   90.00
_cell.angle_beta   90.00
_cell.angle_gamma   90.00
#
_symmetry.space_group_name_H-M   'P 1'
#
loop_
_entity.id
_entity.type
_entity.pdbx_description
1 polymer ?
#
loop_
_entity_poly.entity_id
_entity_poly.type
_entity_poly.pdbx_seq_one_letter_code
_entity_poly.pdbx_strand_id
1 'polypeptide(L)' 'EQWHGVYAKMQNGASEYVNKIDENVTIVNGLGGAGMTLSFGLAEETTNFL' A
#
# COMPACT_ATOMS: atom_id res chain seq x y z
N GLU A 1 15.79 -5.32 -23.42
CA GLU A 1 14.52 -4.66 -23.02
C GLU A 1 14.79 -3.65 -21.93
N GLN A 2 13.91 -2.65 -21.78
CA GLN A 2 13.91 -1.67 -20.68
C GLN A 2 12.49 -1.55 -20.11
N TRP A 3 12.39 -1.33 -18.80
CA TRP A 3 11.11 -1.18 -18.09
C TRP A 3 11.06 0.17 -17.38
N HIS A 4 9.84 0.73 -17.28
CA HIS A 4 9.57 1.93 -16.51
C HIS A 4 8.46 1.67 -15.48
N GLY A 5 8.75 1.99 -14.23
CA GLY A 5 7.83 1.87 -13.11
C GLY A 5 7.52 3.21 -12.47
N VAL A 6 6.31 3.31 -11.93
CA VAL A 6 5.90 4.47 -11.13
C VAL A 6 5.61 4.00 -9.71
N TYR A 7 6.27 4.64 -8.75
CA TYR A 7 6.07 4.38 -7.33
C TYR A 7 5.16 5.44 -6.73
N ALA A 8 4.01 5.01 -6.23
CA ALA A 8 3.20 5.84 -5.34
C ALA A 8 3.91 5.92 -3.98
N LYS A 9 4.47 7.08 -3.64
CA LYS A 9 5.23 7.31 -2.41
C LYS A 9 4.60 8.44 -1.60
N MET A 10 4.47 8.22 -0.30
CA MET A 10 3.95 9.21 0.63
C MET A 10 4.90 10.41 0.78
N GLN A 11 4.33 11.61 0.87
CA GLN A 11 5.08 12.86 1.04
C GLN A 11 5.32 13.22 2.52
N ASN A 12 4.64 12.56 3.44
CA ASN A 12 4.71 12.80 4.89
C ASN A 12 5.62 11.80 5.63
N GLY A 13 6.36 10.96 4.91
CA GLY A 13 7.25 9.94 5.50
C GLY A 13 6.57 8.66 5.98
N ALA A 14 5.25 8.53 5.84
CA ALA A 14 4.56 7.26 6.10
C ALA A 14 5.02 6.18 5.10
N SER A 15 4.98 4.91 5.54
CA SER A 15 5.36 3.76 4.71
C SER A 15 4.28 3.40 3.69
N GLU A 16 3.01 3.56 4.04
CA GLU A 16 1.86 3.28 3.18
C GLU A 16 0.70 4.24 3.48
N TYR A 17 -0.34 4.13 2.66
CA TYR A 17 -1.63 4.77 2.86
C TYR A 17 -2.70 3.68 2.96
N VAL A 18 -3.31 3.56 4.12
CA VAL A 18 -4.47 2.71 4.38
C VAL A 18 -5.62 3.61 4.81
N ASN A 19 -6.72 3.60 4.05
CA ASN A 19 -7.89 4.40 4.41
C ASN A 19 -9.19 3.69 4.02
N LYS A 20 -10.11 3.58 4.98
CA LYS A 20 -11.47 3.05 4.76
C LYS A 20 -12.36 4.19 4.31
N ILE A 21 -12.85 4.12 3.07
CA ILE A 21 -13.66 5.20 2.48
C ILE A 21 -15.16 4.90 2.56
N ASP A 22 -15.54 3.63 2.70
CA ASP A 22 -16.93 3.16 2.85
C ASP A 22 -16.95 1.84 3.64
N GLU A 23 -18.12 1.33 4.03
CA GLU A 23 -18.32 0.05 4.72
C GLU A 23 -17.58 -1.11 4.04
N ASN A 24 -17.64 -1.15 2.71
CA ASN A 24 -17.13 -2.25 1.88
C ASN A 24 -15.90 -1.87 1.03
N VAL A 25 -15.30 -0.69 1.25
CA VAL A 25 -14.20 -0.20 0.41
C VAL A 25 -13.05 0.37 1.25
N THR A 26 -11.87 -0.21 1.08
CA THR A 26 -10.62 0.22 1.69
C THR A 26 -9.56 0.43 0.61
N ILE A 27 -8.84 1.55 0.67
CA ILE A 27 -7.69 1.84 -0.18
C ILE A 27 -6.43 1.39 0.57
N VAL A 28 -5.58 0.62 -0.11
CA VAL A 28 -4.23 0.25 0.35
C VAL A 28 -3.24 0.60 -0.77
N ASN A 29 -2.37 1.59 -0.54
CA ASN A 29 -1.41 2.10 -1.53
C ASN A 29 -0.19 2.76 -0.86
N GLY A 30 0.70 3.44 -1.60
CA GLY A 30 1.71 4.35 -1.04
C GLY A 30 3.03 3.69 -0.62
N LEU A 31 3.20 2.39 -0.85
CA LEU A 31 4.38 1.60 -0.41
C LEU A 31 5.71 2.02 -1.05
N GLY A 32 5.68 2.89 -2.06
CA GLY A 32 6.85 3.26 -2.84
C GLY A 32 7.58 2.04 -3.39
N GLY A 33 8.92 2.04 -3.29
CA GLY A 33 9.76 0.92 -3.72
C GLY A 33 9.75 -0.30 -2.79
N ALA A 34 9.11 -0.23 -1.61
CA ALA A 34 9.12 -1.29 -0.62
C ALA A 34 7.97 -2.31 -0.79
N GLY A 35 7.13 -2.14 -1.82
CA GLY A 35 5.90 -2.91 -2.01
C GLY A 35 6.06 -4.43 -1.93
N MET A 36 7.08 -4.98 -2.59
CA MET A 36 7.35 -6.43 -2.56
C MET A 36 7.77 -6.90 -1.16
N THR A 37 8.63 -6.14 -0.48
CA THR A 37 9.17 -6.51 0.83
C THR A 37 8.11 -6.50 1.92
N LEU A 38 7.21 -5.51 1.90
CA LEU A 38 6.18 -5.32 2.93
C LEU A 38 4.87 -6.06 2.64
N SER A 39 4.76 -6.66 1.45
CA SER A 39 3.50 -7.18 0.89
C SER A 39 2.70 -8.07 1.85
N PHE A 40 3.30 -9.14 2.37
CA PHE A 40 2.59 -10.09 3.24
C PHE A 40 2.22 -9.52 4.60
N GLY A 41 3.10 -8.71 5.22
CA GLY A 41 2.81 -8.07 6.50
C GLY A 41 1.65 -7.09 6.38
N LEU A 42 1.66 -6.24 5.34
CA LEU A 42 0.56 -5.31 5.12
C LEU A 42 -0.74 -6.02 4.73
N ALA A 43 -0.66 -7.13 3.99
CA ALA A 43 -1.82 -7.96 3.69
C ALA A 43 -2.46 -8.49 4.98
N GLU A 44 -1.67 -9.10 5.88
CA GLU A 44 -2.17 -9.58 7.18
C GLU A 44 -2.85 -8.47 7.98
N GLU A 45 -2.21 -7.30 8.09
CA GLU A 45 -2.77 -6.16 8.79
C GLU A 45 -4.08 -5.70 8.16
N THR A 46 -4.17 -5.65 6.83
CA THR A 46 -5.31 -5.05 6.12
C THR A 46 -6.47 -5.99 5.85
N THR A 47 -6.25 -7.30 5.79
CA THR A 47 -7.32 -8.28 5.55
C THR A 47 -8.00 -8.74 6.83
N ASN A 48 -7.36 -8.60 8.00
CA ASN A 48 -7.93 -9.08 9.26
C ASN A 48 -9.17 -8.30 9.74
N PHE A 49 -9.46 -7.14 9.16
CA PHE A 49 -10.65 -6.33 9.46
C PHE A 49 -11.62 -6.21 8.27
N LEU A 50 -11.41 -7.03 7.23
CA LEU A 50 -12.38 -7.31 6.16
C LEU A 50 -13.16 -8.58 6.50
#